data_AF-A0A535THV6-F1
#
_entry.id   AF-A0A535THV6-F1
#
_cell.length_a   1.000
_cell.length_b   1.000
_cell.length_c   1.000
_cell.angle_alpha   90.00
_cell.angle_beta   90.00
_cell.angle_gamma   90.00
#
_symmetry.space_group_name_H-M   'P 1'
#
loop_
_entity.id
_entity.type
_entity.pdbx_description
1 polymer ?
#
loop_
_entity_poly.entity_id
_entity_poly.type
_entity_poly.pdbx_seq_one_letter_code
_entity_poly.pdbx_strand_id
1 'polypeptide(L)' 'MIHSEVHIIRNTLVVVKGAGDLATGVIHRLARAGFPVIATELARPTVVRRTVAFAEAVALGAVTVEEVTACLATSL' A
#
# COMPACT_ATOMS: atom_id res chain seq x y z
N MET A 1 -4.90 -7.08 27.30
CA MET A 1 -4.75 -5.74 26.69
C MET A 1 -4.00 -5.80 25.35
N ILE A 2 -2.85 -6.49 25.25
CA ILE A 2 -2.08 -6.57 23.98
C ILE A 2 -2.79 -7.34 22.86
N HIS A 3 -3.56 -8.39 23.20
CA HIS A 3 -4.26 -9.21 22.20
C HIS A 3 -5.41 -8.46 21.51
N SER A 4 -6.07 -7.54 22.20
CA SER A 4 -7.17 -6.75 21.63
C SER A 4 -6.68 -5.69 20.65
N GLU A 5 -5.52 -5.07 20.91
CA GLU A 5 -4.93 -4.07 19.99
C GLU A 5 -4.45 -4.71 18.68
N VAL A 6 -3.78 -5.87 18.77
CA VAL A 6 -3.38 -6.65 17.59
C VAL A 6 -4.61 -7.06 16.76
N HIS A 7 -5.72 -7.39 17.41
CA HIS A 7 -6.97 -7.70 16.74
C HIS A 7 -7.55 -6.48 16.01
N ILE A 8 -7.54 -5.29 16.63
CA ILE A 8 -7.99 -4.04 15.99
C ILE A 8 -7.16 -3.76 14.74
N ILE A 9 -5.83 -3.82 14.83
CA ILE A 9 -4.94 -3.53 13.70
C ILE A 9 -5.21 -4.46 12.51
N ARG A 10 -5.24 -5.78 12.76
CA ARG A 10 -5.40 -6.78 11.70
C ARG A 10 -6.79 -6.79 11.08
N ASN A 11 -7.79 -6.27 11.78
CA ASN A 11 -9.19 -6.26 11.32
C ASN A 11 -9.66 -4.88 10.84
N THR A 12 -8.75 -3.90 10.76
CA THR A 12 -9.04 -2.55 10.26
C THR A 12 -8.44 -2.38 8.87
N LEU A 13 -9.28 -2.49 7.83
CA LEU A 13 -8.87 -2.18 6.46
C LEU A 13 -8.65 -0.67 6.32
N VAL A 14 -7.43 -0.29 5.93
CA VAL A 14 -7.08 1.10 5.64
C VAL A 14 -7.06 1.31 4.13
N VAL A 15 -7.82 2.30 3.66
CA VAL A 15 -7.82 2.71 2.25
C VAL A 15 -7.02 4.00 2.10
N VAL A 16 -5.99 3.95 1.25
CA VAL A 16 -5.13 5.10 0.94
C VAL A 16 -5.49 5.63 -0.45
N LYS A 17 -5.69 6.94 -0.57
CA LYS A 17 -5.86 7.61 -1.86
C LYS A 17 -4.50 7.97 -2.46
N GLY A 18 -4.19 7.39 -3.61
CA GLY A 18 -2.89 7.48 -4.27
C GLY A 18 -1.92 6.40 -3.81
N ALA A 19 -0.90 6.16 -4.65
CA ALA A 19 0.21 5.23 -4.40
C ALA A 19 1.57 5.83 -4.85
N GLY A 20 1.65 7.15 -5.03
CA GLY A 20 2.91 7.88 -5.28
C GLY A 20 3.85 7.94 -4.05
N ASP A 21 4.92 8.73 -4.11
CA ASP A 21 6.00 8.74 -3.12
C ASP A 21 5.54 8.90 -1.66
N LEU A 22 4.70 9.90 -1.38
CA LEU A 22 4.20 10.17 -0.03
C LEU A 22 3.24 9.07 0.44
N ALA A 23 2.34 8.63 -0.44
CA ALA A 23 1.40 7.57 -0.13
C ALA A 23 2.12 6.24 0.12
N THR A 24 3.20 5.97 -0.62
CA THR A 24 4.02 4.77 -0.46
C THR A 24 4.64 4.70 0.92
N GLY A 25 5.16 5.81 1.46
CA GLY A 25 5.65 5.85 2.84
C GLY A 25 4.57 5.53 3.88
N VAL A 26 3.35 6.04 3.68
CA VAL A 26 2.19 5.77 4.55
C VAL A 26 1.77 4.30 4.46
N ILE A 27 1.59 3.77 3.25
CA ILE A 27 1.22 2.37 2.98
C ILE A 27 2.27 1.44 3.57
N HIS A 28 3.55 1.71 3.34
CA HIS A 28 4.67 0.92 3.86
C HIS A 28 4.63 0.85 5.38
N ARG A 29 4.41 1.97 6.07
CA ARG A 29 4.32 2.01 7.53
C ARG A 29 3.11 1.24 8.06
N LEU A 30 1.94 1.41 7.45
CA LEU A 30 0.71 0.72 7.84
C LEU A 30 0.81 -0.79 7.64
N ALA A 31 1.33 -1.22 6.48
CA ALA A 31 1.55 -2.64 6.18
C ALA A 31 2.52 -3.27 7.19
N ARG A 32 3.65 -2.60 7.49
CA ARG A 32 4.60 -3.08 8.50
C ARG A 32 4.06 -3.07 9.93
N ALA A 33 3.10 -2.20 10.23
CA ALA A 33 2.37 -2.21 11.49
C ALA A 33 1.33 -3.35 11.58
N GLY A 34 1.03 -4.01 10.46
CA GLY A 34 0.12 -5.16 10.38
C GLY A 34 -1.31 -4.83 9.96
N PHE A 35 -1.57 -3.60 9.50
CA PHE A 35 -2.86 -3.25 8.93
C PHE A 35 -3.02 -3.91 7.55
N PRO A 36 -4.20 -4.45 7.21
CA PRO A 36 -4.56 -4.66 5.82
C PRO A 36 -4.73 -3.30 5.14
N VAL A 37 -4.05 -3.10 4.00
CA VAL A 37 -4.05 -1.83 3.28
C VAL A 37 -4.43 -2.06 1.83
N ILE A 38 -5.32 -1.22 1.31
CA ILE A 38 -5.59 -1.07 -0.12
C ILE A 38 -5.28 0.37 -0.51
N ALA A 39 -4.68 0.56 -1.68
CA ALA A 39 -4.46 1.88 -2.26
C ALA A 39 -5.22 2.02 -3.57
N THR A 40 -5.74 3.22 -3.83
CA THR A 40 -6.32 3.59 -5.12
C THR A 40 -5.34 4.44 -5.90
N GLU A 41 -5.27 4.27 -7.22
CA GLU A 41 -4.38 5.06 -8.08
C GLU A 41 -5.01 5.21 -9.48
N LEU A 42 -4.56 6.22 -10.23
CA LEU A 42 -4.91 6.39 -11.63
C LEU A 42 -4.39 5.21 -12.46
N ALA A 43 -5.15 4.81 -13.48
CA ALA A 43 -4.72 3.78 -14.44
C ALA A 43 -3.39 4.13 -15.15
N ARG A 44 -3.05 5.42 -15.22
CA ARG A 44 -1.74 5.92 -15.65
C ARG A 44 -1.20 6.84 -14.55
N PRO A 45 -0.45 6.29 -13.58
CA PRO A 45 0.09 7.10 -12.49
C PRO A 45 1.01 8.20 -13.00
N THR A 46 0.96 9.38 -12.37
CA THR A 46 1.81 10.53 -12.72
C THR A 46 3.02 10.66 -11.79
N VAL A 47 3.40 9.57 -11.13
CA VAL A 47 4.49 9.57 -10.15
C VAL A 47 5.84 9.81 -10.84
N VAL A 48 6.63 10.72 -10.29
CA VAL A 48 7.96 11.04 -10.81
C VAL A 48 8.98 10.01 -10.33
N ARG A 49 9.00 9.66 -9.04
CA ARG A 49 9.96 8.71 -8.48
C ARG A 49 9.42 7.28 -8.50
N ARG A 50 9.36 6.72 -9.72
CA ARG A 50 8.77 5.39 -10.00
C ARG A 50 9.40 4.24 -9.18
N THR A 51 10.71 4.24 -8.97
CA THR A 51 11.42 3.13 -8.29
C THR A 51 11.09 2.96 -6.81
N VAL A 52 10.48 3.98 -6.19
CA VAL A 52 10.13 3.98 -4.77
C VAL A 52 8.63 4.17 -4.53
N ALA A 53 7.82 4.00 -5.57
CA ALA A 53 6.38 4.24 -5.52
C ALA A 53 5.59 2.97 -5.83
N PHE A 54 4.67 2.60 -4.94
CA PHE A 54 3.75 1.48 -5.14
C PHE A 54 2.82 1.65 -6.34
N ALA A 55 2.64 2.88 -6.81
CA ALA A 55 1.95 3.19 -8.06
C ALA A 55 2.49 2.39 -9.26
N GLU A 56 3.76 1.98 -9.27
CA GLU A 56 4.29 1.13 -10.35
C GLU A 56 3.62 -0.24 -10.45
N ALA A 57 3.00 -0.74 -9.39
CA ALA A 57 2.21 -1.98 -9.45
C ALA A 57 1.07 -1.87 -10.47
N VAL A 58 0.53 -0.67 -10.74
CA VAL A 58 -0.51 -0.47 -11.76
C VAL A 58 -0.01 -0.84 -13.15
N ALA A 59 1.24 -0.53 -13.47
CA ALA A 59 1.84 -0.82 -14.78
C ALA A 59 2.51 -2.21 -14.83
N LEU A 60 3.15 -2.63 -13.74
CA LEU A 60 3.98 -3.84 -13.70
C LEU A 60 3.26 -5.06 -13.10
N GLY A 61 2.07 -4.88 -12.56
CA GLY A 61 1.33 -5.91 -11.82
C GLY A 61 1.78 -6.08 -10.37
N ALA A 62 3.07 -5.86 -10.07
CA ALA A 62 3.59 -5.79 -8.71
C ALA A 62 4.85 -4.92 -8.65
N VAL A 63 5.11 -4.35 -7.48
CA VAL A 63 6.37 -3.66 -7.18
C VAL A 63 6.72 -3.87 -5.71
N THR A 64 8.00 -4.09 -5.45
CA THR A 64 8.54 -4.22 -4.11
C THR A 64 9.33 -2.96 -3.77
N VAL A 65 8.99 -2.32 -2.66
CA VAL A 65 9.76 -1.22 -2.07
C VAL A 65 10.21 -1.70 -0.70
N GLU A 66 11.53 -1.85 -0.54
CA GLU A 66 12.14 -2.54 0.61
C GLU A 66 11.53 -3.95 0.78
N GLU A 67 10.91 -4.23 1.92
CA GLU A 67 10.35 -5.55 2.25
C GLU A 67 8.83 -5.63 2.00
N VAL A 68 8.22 -4.57 1.44
CA VAL A 68 6.77 -4.54 1.18
C VAL A 68 6.51 -4.62 -0.31
N THR A 69 5.70 -5.60 -0.70
CA THR A 69 5.26 -5.78 -2.08
C THR A 69 3.82 -5.30 -2.23
N ALA A 70 3.61 -4.34 -3.13
CA ALA A 70 2.28 -3.96 -3.59
C ALA A 70 1.95 -4.71 -4.87
N CYS A 71 0.74 -5.25 -4.95
CA CYS A 71 0.23 -5.96 -6.11
C CYS A 71 -1.00 -5.24 -6.66
N LEU A 72 -1.17 -5.25 -7.98
CA LEU A 72 -2.37 -4.75 -8.63
C LEU A 72 -3.57 -5.60 -8.24
N ALA A 73 -4.53 -5.01 -7.54
CA ALA A 73 -5.80 -5.65 -7.23
C ALA A 73 -6.80 -5.44 -8.37
N THR A 74 -7.47 -6.51 -8.79
CA THR A 74 -8.52 -6.49 -9.82
C THR A 74 -9.93 -6.59 -9.24
N SER A 75 -10.04 -6.91 -7.94
CA SER A 75 -11.27 -6.92 -7.16
C SER A 75 -10.98 -6.55 -5.70
N LEU A 76 -12.03 -6.24 -4.93
CA LEU A 76 -11.98 -6.15 -3.47
C LEU A 76 -12.10 -7.54 -2.83
#